data_AF-A0A6B3R1Z4-F1
#
_entry.id   AF-A0A6B3R1Z4-F1
#
_cell.length_a   1.000
_cell.length_b   1.000
_cell.length_c   1.000
_cell.angle_alpha   90.00
_cell.angle_beta   90.00
_cell.angle_gamma   90.00
#
_symmetry.space_group_name_H-M   'P 1'
#
loop_
_entity.id
_entity.type
_entity.pdbx_description
1 polymer ?
#
loop_
_entity_poly.entity_id
_entity_poly.type
_entity_poly.pdbx_seq_one_letter_code
_entity_poly.pdbx_strand_id
1 'polypeptide(L)'
;MTNKMITLLSVFAVFFITSCATRVDFPNSETVPGAEVSAKIKMDNNNNYKIDLTAVNLASPDRLEPPREMYVVWIETSRGTKNLGQLNISSGLFSEVKKGTLTTTTAFKPERIVITAERTSSNNEPSSYVVTSSKNFELD
;
A
#
# COMPACT_ATOMS: atom_id res chain seq x y z
N MET A 1 59.51 2.94 -32.53
CA MET A 1 59.11 3.98 -31.56
C MET A 1 57.65 4.32 -31.89
N THR A 2 56.69 3.59 -31.32
CA THR A 2 55.83 4.04 -30.19
C THR A 2 55.12 5.35 -30.57
N ASN A 3 53.81 5.38 -30.79
CA ASN A 3 52.85 5.50 -29.69
C ASN A 3 51.46 4.96 -30.06
N LYS A 4 51.09 3.85 -29.40
CA LYS A 4 49.69 3.50 -29.14
C LYS A 4 49.13 4.57 -28.22
N MET A 5 48.26 5.45 -28.72
CA MET A 5 47.43 6.32 -27.88
C MET A 5 45.96 5.99 -28.15
N ILE A 6 45.61 4.74 -27.84
CA ILE A 6 44.24 4.29 -27.62
C ILE A 6 44.05 4.26 -26.11
N THR A 7 42.79 4.44 -25.67
CA THR A 7 42.25 4.34 -24.29
C THR A 7 42.50 5.61 -23.47
N LEU A 8 41.49 6.35 -23.00
CA LEU A 8 40.33 5.88 -22.25
C LEU A 8 39.21 6.94 -22.30
N LEU A 9 38.21 6.74 -23.17
CA LEU A 9 36.93 7.46 -23.04
C LEU A 9 36.17 6.75 -21.92
N SER A 10 36.35 7.21 -20.68
CA SER A 10 35.63 6.70 -19.52
C SER A 10 34.14 6.98 -19.70
N VAL A 11 33.42 6.03 -20.28
CA VAL A 11 31.96 5.97 -20.30
C VAL A 11 31.51 5.76 -18.85
N PHE A 12 31.33 6.86 -18.13
CA PHE A 12 30.65 6.86 -16.84
C PHE A 12 29.15 6.67 -17.13
N ALA A 13 28.76 5.42 -17.40
CA ALA A 13 27.36 5.04 -17.48
C ALA A 13 26.77 5.13 -16.06
N VAL A 14 26.32 6.32 -15.69
CA VAL A 14 25.49 6.50 -14.49
C VAL A 14 24.18 5.77 -14.75
N PHE A 15 24.10 4.52 -14.30
CA PHE A 15 22.83 3.83 -14.17
C PHE A 15 22.01 4.59 -13.12
N PHE A 16 21.16 5.51 -13.59
CA PHE A 16 20.09 6.03 -12.76
C PHE A 16 19.16 4.86 -12.43
N ILE A 17 19.30 4.29 -11.24
CA ILE A 17 18.34 3.33 -10.68
C ILE A 17 17.06 4.12 -10.41
N THR A 18 16.22 4.25 -11.43
CA THR A 18 14.87 4.78 -11.28
C THR A 18 14.06 3.69 -10.58
N SER A 19 13.94 3.75 -9.25
CA SER A 19 12.99 2.90 -8.54
C SER A 19 11.60 3.23 -9.07
N CYS A 20 11.08 2.31 -9.90
CA CYS A 20 9.70 2.33 -10.33
C CYS A 20 8.82 2.03 -9.12
N ALA A 21 7.58 2.50 -9.16
CA ALA A 21 6.66 2.26 -8.08
C ALA A 21 5.60 1.28 -8.56
N THR A 22 5.44 0.19 -7.80
CA THR A 22 4.48 -0.86 -8.07
C THR A 22 3.08 -0.39 -7.71
N ARG A 23 2.17 -0.50 -8.68
CA ARG A 23 0.73 -0.31 -8.43
C ARG A 23 0.13 -1.64 -8.00
N VAL A 24 -0.66 -1.61 -6.95
CA VAL A 24 -1.39 -2.77 -6.45
C VAL A 24 -2.88 -2.53 -6.67
N ASP A 25 -3.49 -3.45 -7.41
CA ASP A 25 -4.91 -3.45 -7.70
C ASP A 25 -5.65 -4.41 -6.74
N PHE A 26 -6.87 -4.02 -6.39
CA PHE A 26 -7.73 -4.76 -5.47
C PHE A 26 -8.96 -5.27 -6.21
N PRO A 27 -9.44 -6.48 -5.90
CA PRO A 27 -10.75 -6.91 -6.33
C PRO A 27 -11.84 -6.07 -5.64
N ASN A 28 -13.04 -6.08 -6.23
CA ASN A 28 -14.21 -5.48 -5.63
C ASN A 28 -14.46 -6.05 -4.22
N SER A 29 -14.86 -5.17 -3.30
CA SER A 29 -15.23 -5.57 -1.95
C SER A 29 -16.62 -6.21 -1.93
N GLU A 30 -16.72 -7.41 -1.35
CA GLU A 30 -18.00 -8.07 -1.12
C GLU A 30 -18.74 -7.50 0.11
N THR A 31 -17.99 -7.00 1.10
CA THR A 31 -18.54 -6.49 2.36
C THR A 31 -18.83 -4.99 2.35
N VAL A 32 -18.21 -4.24 1.44
CA VAL A 32 -18.46 -2.81 1.19
C VAL A 32 -18.60 -2.58 -0.32
N PRO A 33 -19.77 -2.89 -0.90
CA PRO A 33 -20.00 -2.75 -2.34
C PRO A 33 -19.70 -1.35 -2.86
N GLY A 34 -19.01 -1.27 -4.00
CA GLY A 34 -18.63 0.00 -4.64
C GLY A 34 -17.34 0.64 -4.09
N ALA A 35 -16.73 0.08 -3.04
CA ALA A 35 -15.43 0.53 -2.58
C ALA A 35 -14.35 0.24 -3.63
N GLU A 36 -13.61 1.27 -4.01
CA GLU A 36 -12.48 1.18 -4.94
C GLU A 36 -11.20 1.45 -4.18
N VAL A 37 -10.25 0.52 -4.25
CA VAL A 37 -8.99 0.58 -3.51
C VAL A 37 -7.82 0.49 -4.47
N SER A 38 -6.82 1.33 -4.23
CA SER A 38 -5.54 1.28 -4.93
C SER A 38 -4.40 1.56 -3.97
N ALA A 39 -3.25 0.94 -4.21
CA ALA A 39 -2.03 1.27 -3.49
C ALA A 39 -0.84 1.42 -4.44
N LYS A 40 0.12 2.24 -4.01
CA LYS A 40 1.39 2.44 -4.68
C LYS A 40 2.50 2.12 -3.69
N ILE A 41 3.41 1.25 -4.08
CA ILE A 41 4.53 0.82 -3.26
C ILE A 41 5.83 1.27 -3.93
N LYS A 42 6.71 1.89 -3.17
CA LYS A 42 8.03 2.29 -3.65
C LYS A 42 9.10 1.96 -2.62
N MET A 43 10.19 1.34 -3.07
CA MET A 43 11.36 1.14 -2.22
C MET A 43 12.14 2.45 -2.07
N ASP A 44 12.52 2.78 -0.83
CA ASP A 44 13.41 3.90 -0.55
C ASP A 44 14.89 3.47 -0.54
N ASN A 45 15.80 4.43 -0.39
CA ASN A 45 17.24 4.18 -0.41
C ASN A 45 17.74 3.37 0.80
N ASN A 46 16.89 3.17 1.82
CA ASN A 46 17.18 2.40 3.02
C ASN A 46 16.56 1.00 2.96
N ASN A 47 16.08 0.57 1.78
CA ASN A 47 15.38 -0.69 1.55
C ASN A 47 14.09 -0.83 2.37
N ASN A 48 13.45 0.28 2.74
CA ASN A 48 12.09 0.27 3.26
C ASN A 48 11.08 0.47 2.12
N TYR A 49 9.85 0.05 2.36
CA TYR A 49 8.75 0.16 1.43
C TYR A 49 7.83 1.29 1.87
N LYS A 50 7.81 2.38 1.11
CA LYS A 50 6.80 3.41 1.24
C LYS A 50 5.52 2.93 0.55
N ILE A 51 4.40 2.98 1.27
CA ILE A 51 3.09 2.54 0.81
C ILE A 51 2.14 3.73 0.88
N ASP A 52 1.60 4.12 -0.27
CA ASP A 52 0.56 5.12 -0.41
C ASP A 52 -0.73 4.41 -0.86
N LEU A 53 -1.71 4.29 0.05
CA LEU A 53 -2.98 3.62 -0.18
C LEU A 53 -4.13 4.63 -0.19
N THR A 54 -5.02 4.49 -1.18
CA THR A 54 -6.26 5.26 -1.29
C THR A 54 -7.43 4.33 -1.49
N ALA A 55 -8.49 4.56 -0.74
CA ALA A 55 -9.79 3.91 -0.89
C ALA A 55 -10.87 4.99 -1.07
N VAL A 56 -11.73 4.84 -2.06
CA VAL A 56 -12.87 5.75 -2.30
C VAL A 56 -14.18 4.98 -2.25
N ASN A 57 -15.29 5.70 -2.07
CA ASN A 57 -16.62 5.12 -1.92
C ASN A 57 -16.74 4.13 -0.74
N LEU A 58 -15.93 4.32 0.31
CA LEU A 58 -16.04 3.53 1.52
C LEU A 58 -17.28 3.92 2.31
N ALA A 59 -18.07 2.94 2.76
CA ALA A 59 -19.07 3.18 3.79
C ALA A 59 -18.36 3.66 5.08
N SER A 60 -19.02 4.48 5.91
CA SER A 60 -18.48 4.77 7.23
C SER A 60 -18.41 3.48 8.07
N PRO A 61 -17.37 3.25 8.89
CA PRO A 61 -17.27 2.06 9.74
C PRO A 61 -18.50 1.82 10.64
N ASP A 62 -19.09 2.88 11.18
CA ASP A 62 -20.27 2.86 12.05
C ASP A 62 -21.56 2.45 11.32
N ARG A 63 -21.56 2.51 9.99
CA ARG A 63 -22.69 2.12 9.12
C ARG A 63 -22.58 0.69 8.59
N LEU A 64 -21.51 -0.03 8.92
CA LEU A 64 -21.36 -1.45 8.59
C LEU A 64 -22.25 -2.32 9.46
N GLU A 65 -22.51 -3.55 9.03
CA GLU A 65 -23.28 -4.52 9.80
C GLU A 65 -22.46 -5.81 10.01
N PRO A 66 -22.01 -6.11 11.25
CA PRO A 66 -22.18 -5.29 12.45
C PRO A 66 -21.29 -4.03 12.42
N PRO A 67 -21.63 -2.95 13.15
CA PRO A 67 -20.85 -1.71 13.19
C PRO A 67 -19.39 -1.90 13.62
N ARG A 68 -18.52 -1.05 13.10
CA ARG A 68 -17.07 -1.03 13.36
C ARG A 68 -16.61 0.39 13.67
N GLU A 69 -15.40 0.52 14.20
CA GLU A 69 -14.82 1.81 14.60
C GLU A 69 -13.93 2.38 13.51
N MET A 70 -13.18 1.53 12.81
CA MET A 70 -12.18 1.98 11.85
C MET A 70 -11.89 0.96 10.76
N TYR A 71 -11.21 1.42 9.71
CA TYR A 71 -10.54 0.53 8.75
C TYR A 71 -9.05 0.47 9.05
N VAL A 72 -8.49 -0.74 9.07
CA VAL A 72 -7.06 -0.98 9.32
C VAL A 72 -6.46 -1.66 8.09
N VAL A 73 -5.27 -1.21 7.73
CA VAL A 73 -4.49 -1.77 6.63
C VAL A 73 -3.43 -2.70 7.22
N TRP A 74 -3.32 -3.86 6.60
CA TRP A 74 -2.35 -4.89 6.93
C TRP A 74 -1.55 -5.27 5.70
N ILE A 75 -0.33 -5.74 5.91
CA ILE A 75 0.43 -6.45 4.89
C ILE A 75 0.71 -7.87 5.34
N GLU A 76 0.62 -8.79 4.39
CA GLU A 76 1.20 -10.11 4.53
C GLU A 76 2.59 -10.12 3.96
N THR A 77 3.46 -10.87 4.63
CA THR A 77 4.89 -10.96 4.33
C THR A 77 5.32 -12.39 4.63
N SER A 78 6.46 -12.82 4.10
CA SER A 78 7.12 -14.08 4.52
C SER A 78 7.33 -14.24 6.04
N ARG A 79 7.25 -13.16 6.83
CA ARG A 79 7.40 -13.14 8.30
C ARG A 79 6.07 -12.93 9.04
N GLY A 80 4.96 -13.26 8.38
CA GLY A 80 3.60 -13.11 8.87
C GLY A 80 3.03 -11.70 8.65
N THR A 81 1.84 -11.48 9.20
CA THR A 81 1.07 -10.26 9.04
C THR A 81 1.69 -9.10 9.83
N LYS A 82 1.58 -7.88 9.30
CA LYS A 82 1.98 -6.63 9.98
C LYS A 82 0.88 -5.58 9.83
N ASN A 83 0.55 -4.91 10.93
CA ASN A 83 -0.35 -3.76 10.95
C ASN A 83 0.38 -2.53 10.37
N LEU A 84 -0.22 -1.87 9.39
CA LEU A 84 0.31 -0.66 8.77
C LEU A 84 -0.34 0.63 9.29
N GLY A 85 -1.47 0.50 10.00
CA GLY A 85 -2.21 1.60 10.60
C GLY A 85 -3.64 1.73 10.07
N GLN A 86 -4.32 2.74 10.61
CA GLN A 86 -5.71 3.06 10.28
C GLN A 86 -5.81 3.95 9.04
N LEU A 87 -6.83 3.72 8.21
CA LEU A 87 -7.19 4.67 7.15
C LEU A 87 -7.72 5.97 7.77
N ASN A 88 -7.14 7.10 7.36
CA ASN A 88 -7.72 8.40 7.63
C ASN A 88 -8.94 8.61 6.72
N ILE A 89 -10.13 8.60 7.30
CA ILE A 89 -11.38 8.79 6.56
C ILE A 89 -11.73 10.28 6.55
N SER A 90 -11.82 10.85 5.35
CA SER A 90 -12.25 12.23 5.13
C SER A 90 -13.35 12.29 4.07
N SER A 91 -14.19 13.32 4.16
CA SER A 91 -15.10 13.74 3.11
C SER A 91 -14.70 15.15 2.68
N GLY A 92 -14.69 15.42 1.38
CA GLY A 92 -14.40 16.76 0.88
C GLY A 92 -15.57 17.72 1.18
N LEU A 93 -15.28 19.00 1.39
CA LEU A 93 -16.33 20.03 1.62
C LEU A 93 -17.39 20.09 0.51
N PHE A 94 -17.04 19.61 -0.69
CA PHE A 94 -17.89 19.55 -1.87
C PHE A 94 -18.10 18.13 -2.41
N SER A 95 -17.76 17.09 -1.64
CA SER A 95 -17.90 15.69 -2.06
C SER A 95 -18.42 14.81 -0.94
N GLU A 96 -19.56 14.18 -1.18
CA GLU A 96 -20.13 13.15 -0.29
C GLU A 96 -19.33 11.83 -0.34
N VAL A 97 -18.42 11.69 -1.32
CA VAL A 97 -17.56 10.51 -1.45
C VAL A 97 -16.59 10.46 -0.29
N LYS A 98 -16.72 9.42 0.53
CA LYS A 98 -15.78 9.12 1.60
C LYS A 98 -14.49 8.56 1.01
N LYS A 99 -13.39 9.25 1.31
CA LYS A 99 -12.04 8.88 0.92
C LYS A 99 -11.25 8.47 2.15
N GLY A 100 -10.74 7.24 2.13
CA GLY A 100 -9.75 6.73 3.07
C GLY A 100 -8.35 6.84 2.49
N THR A 101 -7.39 7.34 3.26
CA THR A 101 -5.98 7.35 2.87
C THR A 101 -5.07 6.83 3.96
N LEU A 102 -3.97 6.20 3.56
CA LEU A 102 -2.85 5.86 4.43
C LEU A 102 -1.54 6.05 3.66
N THR A 103 -0.62 6.82 4.23
CA THR A 103 0.77 6.89 3.78
C THR A 103 1.64 6.42 4.92
N THR A 104 2.44 5.38 4.68
CA THR A 104 3.30 4.79 5.71
C THR A 104 4.57 4.19 5.10
N THR A 105 5.51 3.81 5.96
CA THR A 105 6.76 3.14 5.57
C THR A 105 6.96 1.92 6.45
N THR A 106 7.40 0.82 5.83
CA THR A 106 7.66 -0.45 6.53
C THR A 106 8.97 -1.06 6.06
N ALA A 107 9.71 -1.70 6.97
CA ALA A 107 10.90 -2.49 6.63
C ALA A 107 10.55 -3.91 6.14
N PHE A 108 9.29 -4.32 6.23
CA PHE A 108 8.84 -5.65 5.83
C PHE A 108 8.36 -5.63 4.39
N LYS A 109 8.90 -6.53 3.55
CA LYS A 109 8.50 -6.68 2.15
C LYS A 109 7.05 -7.17 2.05
N PRO A 110 6.12 -6.38 1.48
CA PRO A 110 4.74 -6.80 1.30
C PRO A 110 4.59 -7.76 0.12
N GLU A 111 3.81 -8.82 0.33
CA GLU A 111 3.39 -9.77 -0.72
C GLU A 111 1.90 -9.63 -1.06
N ARG A 112 1.12 -9.15 -0.08
CA ARG A 112 -0.31 -8.86 -0.20
C ARG A 112 -0.70 -7.73 0.76
N ILE A 113 -1.70 -6.94 0.39
CA ILE A 113 -2.30 -5.92 1.26
C ILE A 113 -3.74 -6.34 1.59
N VAL A 114 -4.11 -6.27 2.86
CA VAL A 114 -5.46 -6.58 3.35
C VAL A 114 -6.03 -5.36 4.07
N ILE A 115 -7.29 -5.04 3.81
CA ILE A 115 -8.02 -4.01 4.54
C ILE A 115 -9.16 -4.69 5.30
N THR A 116 -9.25 -4.42 6.59
CA THR A 116 -10.32 -4.93 7.45
C THR A 116 -11.04 -3.80 8.15
N ALA A 117 -12.28 -4.05 8.55
CA ALA A 117 -13.06 -3.17 9.41
C ALA A 117 -12.97 -3.65 10.87
N GLU A 118 -12.33 -2.86 11.71
CA GLU A 118 -11.93 -3.23 13.07
C GLU A 118 -12.74 -2.49 14.15
N ARG A 119 -12.84 -3.11 15.33
CA ARG A 119 -13.41 -2.46 16.53
C ARG A 119 -12.37 -1.76 17.39
N THR A 120 -11.10 -2.10 17.23
CA THR A 120 -9.98 -1.48 17.96
C THR A 120 -8.74 -1.49 17.09
N SER A 121 -7.87 -0.51 17.28
CA SER A 121 -6.58 -0.41 16.59
C SER A 121 -5.49 -1.28 17.21
N SER A 122 -5.71 -1.85 18.40
CA SER A 122 -4.71 -2.62 19.16
C SER A 122 -4.67 -4.13 18.82
N ASN A 123 -5.32 -4.54 17.73
CA ASN A 123 -5.33 -5.94 17.32
C ASN A 123 -3.94 -6.34 16.79
N ASN A 124 -3.50 -7.55 17.14
CA ASN A 124 -2.24 -8.12 16.63
C ASN A 124 -2.42 -8.82 15.27
N GLU A 125 -3.66 -9.11 14.89
CA GLU A 125 -4.04 -9.78 13.64
C GLU A 125 -5.30 -9.14 13.04
N PRO A 126 -5.52 -9.25 11.72
CA PRO A 126 -6.73 -8.75 11.08
C PRO A 126 -7.97 -9.48 11.59
N SER A 127 -9.09 -8.76 11.75
CA SER A 127 -10.37 -9.38 12.02
C SER A 127 -10.90 -10.14 10.80
N SER A 128 -11.93 -10.95 11.03
CA SER A 128 -12.65 -11.64 9.95
C SER A 128 -13.49 -10.72 9.07
N TYR A 129 -13.64 -9.43 9.41
CA TYR A 129 -14.38 -8.48 8.59
C TYR A 129 -13.45 -7.88 7.53
N VAL A 130 -13.17 -8.65 6.49
CA VAL A 130 -12.32 -8.24 5.37
C VAL A 130 -13.11 -7.36 4.41
N VAL A 131 -12.61 -6.14 4.17
CA VAL A 131 -13.13 -5.24 3.14
C VAL A 131 -12.66 -5.71 1.78
N THR A 132 -11.34 -5.78 1.59
CA THR A 132 -10.74 -6.33 0.38
C THR A 132 -9.32 -6.79 0.69
N SER A 133 -8.83 -7.68 -0.17
CA SER A 133 -7.44 -8.15 -0.16
C SER A 133 -6.92 -8.07 -1.58
N SER A 134 -5.74 -7.49 -1.78
CA SER A 134 -5.11 -7.51 -3.08
C SER A 134 -4.83 -8.96 -3.52
N LYS A 135 -4.63 -9.16 -4.81
CA LYS A 135 -3.91 -10.36 -5.26
C LYS A 135 -2.46 -10.27 -4.79
N ASN A 136 -1.75 -11.41 -4.84
CA ASN A 136 -0.30 -11.38 -4.67
C ASN A 136 0.32 -10.54 -5.81
N PHE A 137 1.35 -9.78 -5.50
CA PHE A 137 2.07 -8.94 -6.45
C PHE A 137 3.58 -9.05 -6.24
N GLU A 138 4.33 -8.70 -7.27
CA GLU A 138 5.78 -8.54 -7.21
C GLU A 138 6.13 -7.05 -7.22
N LEU A 139 7.23 -6.70 -6.55
CA LEU A 139 7.72 -5.32 -6.50
C LEU A 139 8.71 -5.09 -7.65
N ASP A 140 8.61 -3.92 -8.27
CA ASP A 140 9.46 -3.47 -9.37
C ASP A 140 10.85 -2.99 -8.90
#